data_AF-A0A5Q5CBU0-F1
#
_entry.id   AF-A0A5Q5CBU0-F1
#
_cell.length_a   1.000
_cell.length_b   1.000
_cell.length_c   1.000
_cell.angle_alpha   90.00
_cell.angle_beta   90.00
_cell.angle_gamma   90.00
#
_symmetry.space_group_name_H-M   'P 1'
#
loop_
_entity.id
_entity.type
_entity.pdbx_description
1 polymer ?
#
loop_
_entity_poly.entity_id
_entity_poly.type
_entity_poly.pdbx_seq_one_letter_code
_entity_poly.pdbx_strand_id
1 'polypeptide(L)'
;MSNAIEDPATASQRLHRANVIRDAVAAVLVTLAVLLPWNIATGITIAGSPGWIMGLLIVAALTSLAALVLTHVGRGINRDESDLATLNRLRITLNCPMLAMAFAFLVYAVVQAVRAGGTAEVPPGMGPGAWLAVGGALLGAAPVIAAVGDDRSGSKACRIIGVVSLVLAIAAVAFNLYWRTRFVLPQIGNAETGTQNLVVTVAAVLYAVVALLPVVITSRWLMSTNREAGLATVLLAGAALVAGVFTWLLPVGRDLDAFHGIAQNTSTAGVGFEGYLAWVAGAGAIATVTVLAALNRNAVDVWRSAARKCLVLIAVWCGGSAVLRIVDLMLASALALPSPPYYATTLMAFDLVAAVVAVWLFLNSSGKAAPRMLLSIGYGVLFVLAVCRVIVGVALVPRVPPLNPDAITEVYGNTLGQQITSTFDVALCVLGVALVVIAFVTSTADRSTGTTVAPKDTAPEPESAPTTTITTYSWAPPVEPAVSQAPPTIAIPRAQEAAPATAKIFRPDPPPGTDRVAKVLAESTQRFAAGTTYGGGDTERH
;
A
#
# COMPACT_ATOMS: atom_id res chain seq x y z
N MET A 1 -29.90 9.22 -27.17
CA MET A 1 -28.71 10.09 -27.19
C MET A 1 -29.18 11.52 -26.95
N SER A 2 -29.08 12.01 -25.71
CA SER A 2 -29.25 13.42 -25.39
C SER A 2 -27.98 13.81 -24.64
N ASN A 3 -27.05 14.44 -25.37
CA ASN A 3 -26.01 15.23 -24.72
C ASN A 3 -26.75 16.44 -24.15
N ALA A 4 -27.21 16.34 -22.90
CA ALA A 4 -27.61 17.51 -22.15
C ALA A 4 -26.41 18.45 -22.17
N ILE A 5 -26.51 19.53 -22.97
CA ILE A 5 -25.53 20.60 -23.00
C ILE A 5 -25.51 21.15 -21.59
N GLU A 6 -24.48 20.78 -20.85
CA GLU A 6 -24.30 21.16 -19.47
C GLU A 6 -24.23 22.68 -19.41
N ASP A 7 -25.13 23.31 -18.64
CA ASP A 7 -25.20 24.76 -18.54
C ASP A 7 -23.81 25.31 -18.15
N PRO A 8 -23.21 26.22 -18.93
CA PRO A 8 -21.87 26.76 -18.70
C PRO A 8 -21.68 27.33 -17.29
N ALA A 9 -22.74 27.85 -16.66
CA ALA A 9 -22.68 28.30 -15.27
C ALA A 9 -22.44 27.13 -14.28
N THR A 10 -23.09 25.99 -14.51
CA THR A 10 -22.94 24.78 -13.68
C THR A 10 -21.59 24.09 -13.89
N ALA A 11 -21.03 24.18 -15.10
CA ALA A 11 -19.69 23.69 -15.40
C ALA A 11 -18.62 24.55 -14.70
N SER A 12 -18.72 25.88 -14.81
CA SER A 12 -17.82 26.83 -14.13
C SER A 12 -17.83 26.67 -12.60
N GLN A 13 -19.02 26.53 -12.00
CA GLN A 13 -19.15 26.30 -10.56
C GLN A 13 -18.50 24.99 -10.10
N ARG A 14 -18.61 23.91 -10.90
CA ARG A 14 -17.95 22.64 -10.61
C ARG A 14 -16.43 22.74 -10.70
N LEU A 15 -15.89 23.40 -11.71
CA LEU A 15 -14.45 23.61 -11.86
C LEU A 15 -13.90 24.49 -10.73
N HIS A 16 -14.64 25.52 -10.33
CA HIS A 16 -14.29 26.34 -9.18
C HIS A 16 -14.22 25.50 -7.90
N ARG A 17 -15.27 24.71 -7.62
CA ARG A 17 -15.30 23.81 -6.46
C ARG A 17 -14.16 22.80 -6.47
N ALA A 18 -13.83 22.24 -7.63
CA ALA A 18 -12.72 21.29 -7.78
C ALA A 18 -11.36 21.96 -7.48
N ASN A 19 -11.13 23.18 -7.97
CA ASN A 19 -9.93 23.95 -7.63
C ASN A 19 -9.83 24.21 -6.12
N VAL A 20 -10.93 24.66 -5.48
CA VAL A 20 -10.96 24.91 -4.04
C VAL A 20 -10.69 23.64 -3.23
N ILE A 21 -11.30 22.51 -3.59
CA ILE A 21 -11.06 21.23 -2.91
C ILE A 21 -9.59 20.80 -3.06
N ARG A 22 -9.04 20.88 -4.28
CA ARG A 22 -7.62 20.55 -4.52
C ARG A 22 -6.71 21.43 -3.67
N ASP A 23 -6.94 22.73 -3.67
CA ASP A 23 -6.08 23.69 -2.98
C ASP A 23 -6.21 23.55 -1.44
N ALA A 24 -7.41 23.21 -0.94
CA ALA A 24 -7.61 22.86 0.47
C ALA A 24 -6.86 21.57 0.86
N VAL A 25 -6.93 20.52 0.03
CA VAL A 25 -6.16 19.29 0.25
C VAL A 25 -4.66 19.59 0.23
N ALA A 26 -4.17 20.35 -0.76
CA ALA A 26 -2.77 20.75 -0.83
C ALA A 26 -2.32 21.49 0.43
N ALA A 27 -3.13 22.44 0.93
CA ALA A 27 -2.84 23.16 2.16
C ALA A 27 -2.71 22.22 3.37
N VAL A 28 -3.69 21.31 3.55
CA VAL A 28 -3.66 20.32 4.64
C VAL A 28 -2.41 19.45 4.57
N LEU A 29 -2.06 18.94 3.39
CA LEU A 29 -0.87 18.10 3.22
C LEU A 29 0.41 18.88 3.55
N VAL A 30 0.57 20.11 3.06
CA VAL A 30 1.75 20.95 3.34
C VAL A 30 1.84 21.31 4.83
N THR A 31 0.72 21.61 5.48
CA THR A 31 0.72 21.91 6.91
C THR A 31 1.10 20.68 7.73
N LEU A 32 0.49 19.53 7.46
CA LEU A 32 0.81 18.27 8.15
C LEU A 32 2.26 17.82 7.88
N ALA A 33 2.81 18.12 6.70
CA ALA A 33 4.18 17.79 6.36
C ALA A 33 5.21 18.38 7.32
N VAL A 34 4.98 19.59 7.85
CA VAL A 34 5.87 20.24 8.81
C VAL A 34 5.74 19.62 10.21
N LEU A 35 4.57 19.09 10.55
CA LEU A 35 4.27 18.49 11.85
C LEU A 35 4.79 17.04 11.98
N LEU A 36 5.07 16.39 10.85
CA LEU A 36 5.53 15.00 10.80
C LEU A 36 7.04 14.92 10.59
N PRO A 37 7.69 13.81 10.99
CA PRO A 37 9.10 13.60 10.74
C PRO A 37 9.38 13.49 9.24
N TRP A 38 10.47 14.15 8.83
CA TRP A 38 10.97 14.12 7.45
C TRP A 38 11.92 12.96 7.22
N ASN A 39 12.56 12.46 8.27
CA ASN A 39 13.36 11.25 8.33
C ASN A 39 13.60 10.89 9.81
N ILE A 40 14.44 9.88 10.10
CA ILE A 40 14.72 9.50 11.50
C ILE A 40 15.59 10.51 12.29
N ALA A 41 16.21 11.47 11.61
CA ALA A 41 17.15 12.42 12.20
C ALA A 41 16.57 13.86 12.27
N THR A 42 15.47 14.13 11.59
CA THR A 42 14.92 15.47 11.39
C THR A 42 13.41 15.48 11.45
N GLY A 43 12.87 16.23 12.40
CA GLY A 43 11.45 16.52 12.56
C GLY A 43 11.16 17.28 13.86
N ILE A 44 9.98 17.89 13.99
CA ILE A 44 9.62 18.65 15.21
C ILE A 44 9.71 17.78 16.47
N THR A 45 9.38 16.51 16.34
CA THR A 45 9.33 15.52 17.43
C THR A 45 10.64 14.76 17.61
N ILE A 46 11.69 15.06 16.83
CA ILE A 46 12.95 14.31 16.84
C ILE A 46 14.02 15.11 17.57
N ALA A 47 14.56 14.56 18.66
CA ALA A 47 15.60 15.22 19.43
C ALA A 47 16.86 15.47 18.58
N GLY A 48 17.52 16.61 18.80
CA GLY A 48 18.72 16.98 18.04
C GLY A 48 18.47 17.49 16.62
N SER A 49 17.21 17.65 16.20
CA SER A 49 16.86 18.23 14.89
C SER A 49 17.50 19.61 14.70
N PRO A 50 18.28 19.84 13.63
CA PRO A 50 18.92 21.12 13.42
C PRO A 50 17.89 22.24 13.18
N GLY A 51 17.85 23.23 14.07
CA GLY A 51 16.85 24.30 14.02
C GLY A 51 16.82 25.10 12.70
N TRP A 52 17.97 25.22 12.04
CA TRP A 52 18.05 25.89 10.72
C TRP A 52 17.36 25.09 9.61
N ILE A 53 17.41 23.74 9.65
CA ILE A 53 16.69 22.89 8.69
C ILE A 53 15.18 23.04 8.92
N MET A 54 14.76 23.03 10.19
CA MET A 54 13.35 23.26 10.55
C MET A 54 12.87 24.64 10.09
N GLY A 55 13.69 25.68 10.26
CA GLY A 55 13.41 27.03 9.74
C GLY A 55 13.22 27.04 8.23
N LEU A 56 14.10 26.37 7.47
CA LEU A 56 13.98 26.24 6.01
C LEU A 56 12.70 25.49 5.61
N LEU A 57 12.35 24.41 6.31
CA LEU A 57 11.11 23.66 6.07
C LEU A 57 9.86 24.52 6.30
N ILE A 58 9.85 25.31 7.38
CA ILE A 58 8.75 26.24 7.67
C ILE A 58 8.65 27.30 6.57
N VAL A 59 9.77 27.91 6.17
CA VAL A 59 9.78 28.91 5.08
C VAL A 59 9.26 28.30 3.78
N ALA A 60 9.73 27.11 3.40
CA ALA A 60 9.25 26.41 2.21
C ALA A 60 7.76 26.07 2.29
N ALA A 61 7.24 25.71 3.46
CA ALA A 61 5.82 25.47 3.67
C ALA A 61 5.00 26.76 3.52
N LEU A 62 5.49 27.86 4.09
CA LEU A 62 4.84 29.17 3.97
C LEU A 62 4.79 29.65 2.51
N THR A 63 5.84 29.43 1.70
CA THR A 63 5.79 29.76 0.28
C THR A 63 4.74 28.92 -0.46
N SER A 64 4.68 27.62 -0.19
CA SER A 64 3.63 26.74 -0.74
C SER A 64 2.22 27.18 -0.35
N LEU A 65 2.00 27.53 0.93
CA LEU A 65 0.70 28.02 1.40
C LEU A 65 0.34 29.38 0.79
N ALA A 66 1.31 30.29 0.66
CA ALA A 66 1.11 31.57 -0.01
C ALA A 66 0.66 31.39 -1.46
N ALA A 67 1.19 30.39 -2.17
CA ALA A 67 0.77 30.06 -3.54
C ALA A 67 -0.74 29.78 -3.63
N LEU A 68 -1.27 29.06 -2.64
CA LEU A 68 -2.69 28.68 -2.58
C LEU A 68 -3.57 29.88 -2.26
N VAL A 69 -3.15 30.71 -1.30
CA VAL A 69 -3.88 31.94 -0.94
C VAL A 69 -3.92 32.90 -2.12
N LEU A 70 -2.77 33.17 -2.76
CA LEU A 70 -2.67 34.08 -3.91
C LEU A 70 -3.47 33.60 -5.13
N THR A 71 -3.74 32.29 -5.24
CA THR A 71 -4.62 31.75 -6.28
C THR A 71 -6.07 32.21 -6.14
N HIS A 72 -6.52 32.50 -4.90
CA HIS A 72 -7.88 32.94 -4.60
C HIS A 72 -8.02 34.45 -4.36
N VAL A 73 -6.90 35.17 -4.19
CA VAL A 73 -6.90 36.63 -4.00
C VAL A 73 -7.01 37.35 -5.37
N GLY A 74 -8.00 38.24 -5.48
CA GLY A 74 -8.38 38.92 -6.72
C GLY A 74 -9.35 38.08 -7.56
N ARG A 75 -10.42 38.70 -8.09
CA ARG A 75 -11.55 38.05 -8.79
C ARG A 75 -11.08 36.90 -9.70
N GLY A 76 -11.32 35.68 -9.23
CA GLY A 76 -10.91 34.44 -9.90
C GLY A 76 -11.70 34.15 -11.17
N ILE A 77 -11.09 33.30 -12.01
CA ILE A 77 -11.64 32.59 -13.18
C ILE A 77 -12.08 33.46 -14.38
N ASN A 78 -12.48 34.72 -14.19
CA ASN A 78 -12.66 35.71 -15.27
C ASN A 78 -11.36 36.46 -15.58
N ARG A 79 -10.25 35.72 -15.62
CA ARG A 79 -8.91 36.23 -15.93
C ARG A 79 -8.60 35.87 -17.37
N ASP A 80 -8.00 36.82 -18.10
CA ASP A 80 -7.56 36.57 -19.47
C ASP A 80 -6.50 35.45 -19.51
N GLU A 81 -6.29 34.84 -20.66
CA GLU A 81 -5.38 33.69 -20.82
C GLU A 81 -3.94 34.00 -20.36
N SER A 82 -3.49 35.24 -20.52
CA SER A 82 -2.21 35.75 -20.02
C SER A 82 -2.10 35.76 -18.49
N ASP A 83 -3.21 36.01 -17.80
CA ASP A 83 -3.28 36.06 -16.34
C ASP A 83 -3.25 34.65 -15.75
N LEU A 84 -3.88 33.67 -16.43
CA LEU A 84 -3.81 32.25 -16.07
C LEU A 84 -2.39 31.69 -16.22
N ALA A 85 -1.67 32.05 -17.29
CA ALA A 85 -0.28 31.65 -17.48
C ALA A 85 0.63 32.20 -16.36
N THR A 86 0.44 33.46 -15.99
CA THR A 86 1.18 34.13 -14.91
C THR A 86 0.89 33.48 -13.55
N LEU A 87 -0.37 33.20 -13.26
CA LEU A 87 -0.78 32.53 -12.03
C LEU A 87 -0.23 31.10 -11.95
N ASN A 88 -0.28 30.33 -13.04
CA ASN A 88 0.29 28.97 -13.08
C ASN A 88 1.82 29.00 -12.84
N ARG A 89 2.53 29.98 -13.42
CA ARG A 89 3.96 30.19 -13.14
C ARG A 89 4.19 30.51 -11.66
N LEU A 90 3.41 31.43 -11.08
CA LEU A 90 3.50 31.78 -9.66
C LEU A 90 3.33 30.54 -8.76
N ARG A 91 2.34 29.71 -9.06
CA ARG A 91 2.08 28.46 -8.31
C ARG A 91 3.25 27.50 -8.36
N ILE A 92 3.86 27.30 -9.53
CA ILE A 92 5.06 26.46 -9.67
C ILE A 92 6.24 27.06 -8.88
N THR A 93 6.52 28.35 -9.08
CA THR A 93 7.64 29.04 -8.44
C THR A 93 7.56 28.99 -6.92
N LEU A 94 6.38 29.21 -6.34
CA LEU A 94 6.20 29.23 -4.88
C LEU A 94 6.17 27.84 -4.24
N ASN A 95 5.88 26.78 -5.00
CA ASN A 95 6.00 25.39 -4.54
C ASN A 95 7.39 24.77 -4.76
N CYS A 96 8.22 25.40 -5.59
CA CYS A 96 9.57 24.94 -5.91
C CYS A 96 10.47 24.76 -4.67
N PRO A 97 10.46 25.68 -3.67
CA PRO A 97 11.25 25.49 -2.44
C PRO A 97 10.92 24.21 -1.67
N MET A 98 9.63 23.85 -1.58
CA MET A 98 9.21 22.63 -0.89
C MET A 98 9.68 21.37 -1.63
N LEU A 99 9.58 21.37 -2.96
CA LEU A 99 10.08 20.26 -3.78
C LEU A 99 11.61 20.15 -3.72
N ALA A 100 12.31 21.27 -3.69
CA ALA A 100 13.76 21.30 -3.53
C ALA A 100 14.20 20.72 -2.18
N MET A 101 13.49 21.03 -1.08
CA MET A 101 13.74 20.42 0.22
C MET A 101 13.53 18.91 0.19
N ALA A 102 12.42 18.43 -0.37
CA ALA A 102 12.18 16.99 -0.49
C ALA A 102 13.24 16.28 -1.34
N PHE A 103 13.71 16.91 -2.43
CA PHE A 103 14.79 16.39 -3.25
C PHE A 103 16.13 16.35 -2.49
N ALA A 104 16.47 17.39 -1.73
CA ALA A 104 17.68 17.42 -0.92
C ALA A 104 17.68 16.30 0.14
N PHE A 105 16.54 16.07 0.80
CA PHE A 105 16.36 14.95 1.73
C PHE A 105 16.47 13.60 1.04
N LEU A 106 15.92 13.45 -0.16
CA LEU A 106 16.05 12.23 -0.96
C LEU A 106 17.52 11.93 -1.31
N VAL A 107 18.25 12.94 -1.79
CA VAL A 107 19.69 12.79 -2.09
C VAL A 107 20.47 12.43 -0.83
N TYR A 108 20.20 13.12 0.28
CA TYR A 108 20.81 12.81 1.57
C TYR A 108 20.51 11.37 2.02
N ALA A 109 19.26 10.91 1.91
CA ALA A 109 18.86 9.55 2.23
C ALA A 109 19.61 8.51 1.40
N VAL A 110 19.66 8.68 0.08
CA VAL A 110 20.37 7.77 -0.83
C VAL A 110 21.87 7.72 -0.54
N VAL A 111 22.52 8.88 -0.36
CA VAL A 111 23.96 8.95 -0.06
C VAL A 111 24.28 8.26 1.26
N GLN A 112 23.48 8.52 2.30
CA GLN A 112 23.69 7.92 3.61
C GLN A 112 23.38 6.43 3.60
N ALA A 113 22.38 5.97 2.85
CA ALA A 113 22.07 4.55 2.70
C ALA A 113 23.23 3.78 2.05
N VAL A 114 23.90 4.35 1.04
CA VAL A 114 25.09 3.74 0.44
C VAL A 114 26.28 3.73 1.40
N ARG A 115 26.49 4.83 2.15
CA ARG A 115 27.59 4.96 3.11
C ARG A 115 27.45 4.04 4.32
N ALA A 116 26.24 3.93 4.87
CA ALA A 116 25.91 3.02 5.97
C ALA A 116 25.74 1.56 5.49
N GLY A 117 25.81 1.32 4.18
CA GLY A 117 25.60 0.01 3.59
C GLY A 117 26.52 -1.08 4.15
N GLY A 118 25.92 -2.09 4.76
CA GLY A 118 26.68 -3.20 5.38
C GLY A 118 27.28 -2.87 6.75
N THR A 119 26.95 -1.72 7.36
CA THR A 119 27.21 -1.42 8.76
C THR A 119 25.94 -1.66 9.60
N ALA A 120 26.02 -1.46 10.91
CA ALA A 120 24.85 -1.50 11.81
C ALA A 120 24.13 -0.14 11.92
N GLU A 121 24.61 0.89 11.21
CA GLU A 121 24.00 2.21 11.27
C GLU A 121 22.71 2.27 10.46
N VAL A 122 21.71 2.94 11.02
CA VAL A 122 20.42 3.14 10.35
C VAL A 122 20.49 4.42 9.51
N PRO A 123 20.37 4.33 8.18
CA PRO A 123 20.35 5.51 7.34
C PRO A 123 19.02 6.25 7.48
N PRO A 124 19.02 7.56 7.19
CA PRO A 124 17.94 8.45 7.61
C PRO A 124 16.58 8.14 6.95
N GLY A 125 16.58 7.71 5.68
CA GLY A 125 15.38 7.42 4.92
C GLY A 125 14.52 8.67 4.63
N MET A 126 13.28 8.44 4.20
CA MET A 126 12.29 9.48 3.88
C MET A 126 11.01 9.26 4.69
N GLY A 127 10.72 10.15 5.63
CA GLY A 127 9.54 10.07 6.49
C GLY A 127 8.24 10.57 5.84
N PRO A 128 7.09 10.36 6.50
CA PRO A 128 5.78 10.77 6.01
C PRO A 128 5.65 12.29 5.81
N GLY A 129 6.42 13.10 6.55
CA GLY A 129 6.46 14.56 6.34
C GLY A 129 6.91 14.92 4.93
N ALA A 130 7.96 14.27 4.42
CA ALA A 130 8.45 14.51 3.07
C ALA A 130 7.46 14.05 1.99
N TRP A 131 6.71 12.96 2.24
CA TRP A 131 5.70 12.47 1.30
C TRP A 131 4.55 13.46 1.18
N LEU A 132 4.00 13.89 2.32
CA LEU A 132 2.94 14.90 2.35
C LEU A 132 3.38 16.22 1.72
N ALA A 133 4.63 16.63 1.95
CA ALA A 133 5.22 17.82 1.32
C ALA A 133 5.21 17.73 -0.20
N VAL A 134 5.68 16.63 -0.77
CA VAL A 134 5.68 16.43 -2.24
C VAL A 134 4.27 16.36 -2.79
N GLY A 135 3.38 15.60 -2.15
CA GLY A 135 1.98 15.50 -2.58
C GLY A 135 1.27 16.85 -2.55
N GLY A 136 1.39 17.59 -1.44
CA GLY A 136 0.82 18.91 -1.27
C GLY A 136 1.41 19.95 -2.21
N ALA A 137 2.73 19.98 -2.38
CA ALA A 137 3.40 20.93 -3.26
C ALA A 137 3.08 20.70 -4.74
N LEU A 138 2.97 19.44 -5.19
CA LEU A 138 2.59 19.12 -6.57
C LEU A 138 1.11 19.41 -6.84
N LEU A 139 0.21 19.11 -5.90
CA LEU A 139 -1.19 19.52 -6.01
C LEU A 139 -1.32 21.05 -6.02
N GLY A 140 -0.52 21.75 -5.21
CA GLY A 140 -0.47 23.21 -5.15
C GLY A 140 0.16 23.85 -6.40
N ALA A 141 1.09 23.16 -7.06
CA ALA A 141 1.72 23.60 -8.30
C ALA A 141 0.89 23.26 -9.56
N ALA A 142 -0.09 22.36 -9.44
CA ALA A 142 -0.94 21.96 -10.56
C ALA A 142 -1.64 23.19 -11.16
N PRO A 143 -1.76 23.28 -12.50
CA PRO A 143 -2.39 24.42 -13.14
C PRO A 143 -3.86 24.58 -12.71
N VAL A 144 -4.37 25.81 -12.71
CA VAL A 144 -5.80 26.05 -12.46
C VAL A 144 -6.63 25.34 -13.51
N ILE A 145 -7.67 24.63 -13.06
CA ILE A 145 -8.58 23.93 -13.96
C ILE A 145 -9.48 24.98 -14.62
N ALA A 146 -9.11 25.41 -15.83
CA ALA A 146 -9.81 26.45 -16.59
C ALA A 146 -10.65 25.88 -17.76
N ALA A 147 -10.21 24.76 -18.34
CA ALA A 147 -10.95 23.94 -19.31
C ALA A 147 -10.35 22.52 -19.33
N VAL A 148 -11.10 21.52 -19.80
CA VAL A 148 -10.59 20.15 -19.97
C VAL A 148 -9.64 20.13 -21.18
N GLY A 149 -8.34 20.33 -20.94
CA GLY A 149 -7.28 20.39 -21.97
C GLY A 149 -6.03 19.56 -21.61
N ASP A 150 -5.22 19.25 -22.64
CA ASP A 150 -4.26 18.13 -22.76
C ASP A 150 -3.31 17.90 -21.55
N ASP A 151 -3.48 16.77 -20.86
CA ASP A 151 -2.73 16.31 -19.67
C ASP A 151 -1.32 15.75 -20.00
N ARG A 152 -0.74 16.24 -21.10
CA ARG A 152 0.51 15.69 -21.65
C ARG A 152 1.71 15.94 -20.74
N SER A 153 1.68 17.01 -19.94
CA SER A 153 2.75 17.36 -18.99
C SER A 153 2.78 16.41 -17.78
N GLY A 154 1.62 16.14 -17.17
CA GLY A 154 1.51 15.22 -16.04
C GLY A 154 1.93 13.79 -16.42
N SER A 155 1.49 13.32 -17.58
CA SER A 155 1.90 11.99 -18.09
C SER A 155 3.42 11.87 -18.32
N LYS A 156 4.06 12.91 -18.86
CA LYS A 156 5.54 12.92 -19.03
C LYS A 156 6.25 12.87 -17.68
N ALA A 157 5.81 13.66 -16.71
CA ALA A 157 6.38 13.67 -15.37
C ALA A 157 6.25 12.28 -14.70
N CYS A 158 5.06 11.67 -14.75
CA CYS A 158 4.85 10.32 -14.21
C CYS A 158 5.75 9.28 -14.87
N ARG A 159 5.96 9.35 -16.19
CA ARG A 159 6.86 8.43 -16.89
C ARG A 159 8.31 8.59 -16.41
N ILE A 160 8.79 9.82 -16.23
CA ILE A 160 10.13 10.09 -15.70
C ILE A 160 10.25 9.56 -14.27
N ILE A 161 9.28 9.88 -13.40
CA ILE A 161 9.23 9.40 -12.01
C ILE A 161 9.23 7.87 -11.96
N GLY A 162 8.43 7.22 -12.80
CA GLY A 162 8.35 5.76 -12.87
C GLY A 162 9.67 5.11 -13.28
N VAL A 163 10.38 5.67 -14.27
CA VAL A 163 11.70 5.20 -14.70
C VAL A 163 12.75 5.42 -13.62
N VAL A 164 12.84 6.64 -13.06
CA VAL A 164 13.82 6.96 -12.01
C VAL A 164 13.59 6.10 -10.78
N SER A 165 12.33 5.92 -10.35
CA SER A 165 11.96 5.05 -9.23
C SER A 165 12.35 3.60 -9.48
N LEU A 166 12.14 3.08 -10.69
CA LEU A 166 12.53 1.72 -11.05
C LEU A 166 14.06 1.53 -11.03
N VAL A 167 14.81 2.49 -11.57
CA VAL A 167 16.29 2.46 -11.55
C VAL A 167 16.82 2.50 -10.12
N LEU A 168 16.29 3.41 -9.29
CA LEU A 168 16.68 3.51 -7.87
C LEU A 168 16.33 2.23 -7.11
N ALA A 169 15.18 1.60 -7.38
CA ALA A 169 14.80 0.34 -6.76
C ALA A 169 15.69 -0.83 -7.19
N ILE A 170 16.06 -0.92 -8.48
CA ILE A 170 17.00 -1.93 -8.97
C ILE A 170 18.38 -1.72 -8.33
N ALA A 171 18.85 -0.48 -8.25
CA ALA A 171 20.11 -0.15 -7.58
C ALA A 171 20.06 -0.52 -6.09
N ALA A 172 18.97 -0.18 -5.40
CA ALA A 172 18.74 -0.55 -4.00
C ALA A 172 18.81 -2.06 -3.80
N VAL A 173 18.11 -2.83 -4.64
CA VAL A 173 18.14 -4.29 -4.61
C VAL A 173 19.55 -4.83 -4.84
N ALA A 174 20.28 -4.30 -5.83
CA ALA A 174 21.63 -4.73 -6.15
C ALA A 174 22.61 -4.46 -5.00
N PHE A 175 22.57 -3.25 -4.41
CA PHE A 175 23.40 -2.91 -3.25
C PHE A 175 23.09 -3.80 -2.04
N ASN A 176 21.81 -4.00 -1.74
CA ASN A 176 21.37 -4.88 -0.65
C ASN A 176 21.85 -6.32 -0.86
N LEU A 177 21.69 -6.84 -2.07
CA LEU A 177 22.14 -8.20 -2.38
C LEU A 177 23.66 -8.30 -2.26
N TYR A 178 24.42 -7.32 -2.75
CA TYR A 178 25.87 -7.28 -2.58
C TYR A 178 26.27 -7.29 -1.10
N TRP A 179 25.75 -6.38 -0.26
CA TRP A 179 26.13 -6.32 1.16
C TRP A 179 25.78 -7.60 1.91
N ARG A 180 24.66 -8.24 1.56
CA ARG A 180 24.19 -9.47 2.20
C ARG A 180 24.93 -10.72 1.74
N THR A 181 25.45 -10.74 0.51
CA THR A 181 26.07 -11.95 -0.07
C THR A 181 27.58 -11.89 -0.17
N ARG A 182 28.23 -10.71 -0.09
CA ARG A 182 29.68 -10.54 -0.32
C ARG A 182 30.59 -11.44 0.54
N PHE A 183 30.16 -11.80 1.75
CA PHE A 183 30.93 -12.68 2.65
C PHE A 183 30.48 -14.15 2.60
N VAL A 184 29.27 -14.40 2.13
CA VAL A 184 28.60 -15.71 2.17
C VAL A 184 28.80 -16.45 0.85
N LEU A 185 28.70 -15.74 -0.27
CA LEU A 185 28.83 -16.28 -1.63
C LEU A 185 30.18 -16.99 -1.87
N PRO A 186 31.33 -16.45 -1.43
CA PRO A 186 32.61 -17.15 -1.58
C PRO A 186 32.72 -18.46 -0.79
N GLN A 187 31.85 -18.67 0.20
CA GLN A 187 31.92 -19.78 1.15
C GLN A 187 30.92 -20.91 0.84
N ILE A 188 30.25 -20.89 -0.33
CA ILE A 188 29.25 -21.90 -0.73
C ILE A 188 29.86 -23.28 -1.01
N GLY A 189 31.15 -23.36 -1.30
CA GLY A 189 31.88 -24.64 -1.49
C GLY A 189 32.55 -25.20 -0.23
N ASN A 190 32.40 -24.53 0.92
CA ASN A 190 33.02 -24.96 2.17
C ASN A 190 32.29 -26.21 2.74
N ALA A 191 33.05 -27.22 3.16
CA ALA A 191 32.49 -28.49 3.67
C ALA A 191 31.64 -28.33 4.94
N GLU A 192 31.94 -27.34 5.78
CA GLU A 192 31.26 -27.11 7.06
C GLU A 192 30.09 -26.12 6.92
N THR A 193 30.28 -25.03 6.15
CA THR A 193 29.32 -23.91 6.09
C THR A 193 28.62 -23.76 4.73
N GLY A 194 29.01 -24.52 3.71
CA GLY A 194 28.57 -24.33 2.32
C GLY A 194 27.05 -24.36 2.15
N THR A 195 26.39 -25.34 2.77
CA THR A 195 24.91 -25.45 2.73
C THR A 195 24.24 -24.26 3.41
N GLN A 196 24.71 -23.82 4.57
CA GLN A 196 24.14 -22.68 5.29
C GLN A 196 24.28 -21.40 4.46
N ASN A 197 25.45 -21.20 3.86
CA ASN A 197 25.74 -20.05 3.01
C ASN A 197 24.90 -20.03 1.73
N LEU A 198 24.66 -21.20 1.13
CA LEU A 198 23.77 -21.33 -0.03
C LEU A 198 22.34 -20.93 0.34
N VAL A 199 21.81 -21.44 1.45
CA VAL A 199 20.43 -21.14 1.89
C VAL A 199 20.28 -19.64 2.21
N VAL A 200 21.24 -19.02 2.89
CA VAL A 200 21.23 -17.57 3.15
C VAL A 200 21.25 -16.75 1.85
N THR A 201 22.04 -17.18 0.87
CA THR A 201 22.12 -16.52 -0.45
C THR A 201 20.80 -16.63 -1.20
N VAL A 202 20.20 -17.83 -1.27
CA VAL A 202 18.89 -18.05 -1.91
C VAL A 202 17.81 -17.23 -1.24
N ALA A 203 17.78 -17.20 0.10
CA ALA A 203 16.84 -16.38 0.84
C ALA A 203 17.00 -14.90 0.47
N ALA A 204 18.22 -14.36 0.48
CA ALA A 204 18.49 -12.97 0.10
C ALA A 204 17.97 -12.62 -1.29
N VAL A 205 18.13 -13.51 -2.28
CA VAL A 205 17.61 -13.33 -3.64
C VAL A 205 16.08 -13.33 -3.66
N LEU A 206 15.42 -14.27 -2.97
CA LEU A 206 13.95 -14.32 -2.93
C LEU A 206 13.35 -13.08 -2.26
N TYR A 207 13.95 -12.61 -1.16
CA TYR A 207 13.58 -11.35 -0.52
C TYR A 207 13.72 -10.16 -1.46
N ALA A 208 14.84 -10.07 -2.18
CA ALA A 208 15.07 -9.03 -3.18
C ALA A 208 14.01 -9.03 -4.30
N VAL A 209 13.67 -10.21 -4.83
CA VAL A 209 12.64 -10.36 -5.87
C VAL A 209 11.28 -9.90 -5.35
N VAL A 210 10.85 -10.40 -4.19
CA VAL A 210 9.53 -10.05 -3.62
C VAL A 210 9.43 -8.56 -3.31
N ALA A 211 10.50 -7.92 -2.83
CA ALA A 211 10.53 -6.48 -2.59
C ALA A 211 10.46 -5.65 -3.88
N LEU A 212 11.05 -6.13 -4.98
CA LEU A 212 11.08 -5.42 -6.26
C LEU A 212 9.73 -5.48 -7.01
N LEU A 213 8.98 -6.57 -6.85
CA LEU A 213 7.73 -6.81 -7.60
C LEU A 213 6.68 -5.67 -7.45
N PRO A 214 6.34 -5.17 -6.25
CA PRO A 214 5.46 -4.01 -6.10
C PRO A 214 5.95 -2.77 -6.84
N VAL A 215 7.26 -2.51 -6.83
CA VAL A 215 7.84 -1.35 -7.53
C VAL A 215 7.70 -1.52 -9.03
N VAL A 216 8.00 -2.70 -9.58
CA VAL A 216 7.85 -2.98 -11.01
C VAL A 216 6.39 -2.80 -11.46
N ILE A 217 5.44 -3.33 -10.69
CA ILE A 217 4.00 -3.20 -10.98
C ILE A 217 3.59 -1.72 -11.00
N THR A 218 4.00 -0.95 -9.99
CA THR A 218 3.57 0.43 -9.80
C THR A 218 4.31 1.41 -10.71
N SER A 219 5.59 1.19 -11.00
CA SER A 219 6.34 1.91 -12.06
C SER A 219 5.68 1.72 -13.42
N ARG A 220 5.15 0.52 -13.72
CA ARG A 220 4.38 0.29 -14.96
C ARG A 220 3.07 1.08 -14.99
N TRP A 221 2.44 1.34 -13.84
CA TRP A 221 1.27 2.21 -13.77
C TRP A 221 1.65 3.67 -14.01
N LEU A 222 2.72 4.15 -13.39
CA LEU A 222 3.26 5.50 -13.57
C LEU A 222 3.68 5.79 -15.02
N MET A 223 4.22 4.78 -15.72
CA MET A 223 4.62 4.90 -17.12
C MET A 223 3.45 4.72 -18.11
N SER A 224 2.26 4.34 -17.63
CA SER A 224 1.08 4.13 -18.46
C SER A 224 0.32 5.44 -18.69
N THR A 225 -0.22 5.61 -19.89
CA THR A 225 -1.14 6.71 -20.24
C THR A 225 -2.60 6.37 -19.94
N ASN A 226 -2.88 5.17 -19.40
CA ASN A 226 -4.23 4.71 -19.17
C ASN A 226 -4.86 5.36 -17.93
N ARG A 227 -6.13 5.74 -18.03
CA ARG A 227 -6.88 6.38 -16.92
C ARG A 227 -6.98 5.48 -15.70
N GLU A 228 -7.19 4.18 -15.88
CA GLU A 228 -7.28 3.23 -14.77
C GLU A 228 -5.94 3.03 -14.04
N ALA A 229 -4.80 3.20 -14.73
CA ALA A 229 -3.48 3.14 -14.12
C ALA A 229 -3.19 4.42 -13.31
N GLY A 230 -3.58 5.58 -13.85
CA GLY A 230 -3.55 6.83 -13.11
C GLY A 230 -4.38 6.76 -11.82
N LEU A 231 -5.61 6.25 -11.91
CA LEU A 231 -6.50 6.13 -10.74
C LEU A 231 -5.97 5.14 -9.71
N ALA A 232 -5.42 3.99 -10.14
CA ALA A 232 -4.77 3.05 -9.23
C ALA A 232 -3.54 3.65 -8.53
N THR A 233 -2.78 4.51 -9.22
CA THR A 233 -1.65 5.26 -8.65
C THR A 233 -2.12 6.23 -7.57
N VAL A 234 -3.20 6.99 -7.84
CA VAL A 234 -3.78 7.93 -6.86
C VAL A 234 -4.30 7.20 -5.62
N LEU A 235 -4.99 6.07 -5.81
CA LEU A 235 -5.47 5.24 -4.70
C LEU A 235 -4.33 4.71 -3.84
N LEU A 236 -3.27 4.18 -4.48
CA LEU A 236 -2.11 3.66 -3.78
C LEU A 236 -1.34 4.76 -3.03
N ALA A 237 -1.14 5.91 -3.66
CA ALA A 237 -0.47 7.05 -3.03
C ALA A 237 -1.27 7.59 -1.84
N GLY A 238 -2.60 7.73 -1.98
CA GLY A 238 -3.48 8.11 -0.88
C GLY A 238 -3.40 7.10 0.28
N ALA A 239 -3.43 5.80 -0.03
CA ALA A 239 -3.28 4.76 0.97
C ALA A 239 -1.91 4.79 1.68
N ALA A 240 -0.83 5.05 0.93
CA ALA A 240 0.51 5.20 1.47
C ALA A 240 0.66 6.43 2.39
N LEU A 241 0.08 7.57 2.02
CA LEU A 241 0.08 8.78 2.86
C LEU A 241 -0.63 8.52 4.19
N VAL A 242 -1.83 7.93 4.13
CA VAL A 242 -2.60 7.58 5.32
C VAL A 242 -1.84 6.58 6.18
N ALA A 243 -1.28 5.52 5.59
CA ALA A 243 -0.47 4.54 6.30
C ALA A 243 0.77 5.16 6.96
N GLY A 244 1.48 6.07 6.26
CA GLY A 244 2.63 6.78 6.82
C GLY A 244 2.26 7.62 8.04
N VAL A 245 1.12 8.32 8.02
CA VAL A 245 0.61 9.07 9.17
C VAL A 245 0.21 8.12 10.31
N PHE A 246 -0.50 7.04 10.02
CA PHE A 246 -0.94 6.08 11.05
C PHE A 246 0.22 5.37 11.74
N THR A 247 1.19 4.89 10.96
CA THR A 247 2.38 4.21 11.50
C THR A 247 3.27 5.12 12.33
N TRP A 248 3.15 6.43 12.12
CA TRP A 248 3.79 7.43 12.96
C TRP A 248 2.99 7.72 14.23
N LEU A 249 1.70 8.04 14.11
CA LEU A 249 0.86 8.43 15.25
C LEU A 249 0.64 7.29 16.24
N LEU A 250 0.53 6.06 15.73
CA LEU A 250 0.55 4.86 16.52
C LEU A 250 2.00 4.40 16.52
N PRO A 251 2.77 4.50 17.62
CA PRO A 251 4.19 4.14 17.71
C PRO A 251 4.42 2.61 17.61
N VAL A 252 3.84 2.00 16.58
CA VAL A 252 3.75 0.57 16.29
C VAL A 252 4.70 0.23 15.13
N GLY A 253 5.42 1.21 14.57
CA GLY A 253 6.42 1.03 13.52
C GLY A 253 7.39 -0.13 13.83
N ARG A 254 7.95 -0.17 15.06
CA ARG A 254 8.76 -1.31 15.53
C ARG A 254 8.04 -2.64 15.40
N ASP A 255 6.80 -2.71 15.89
CA ASP A 255 6.05 -3.96 15.96
C ASP A 255 5.61 -4.45 14.58
N LEU A 256 5.38 -3.52 13.65
CA LEU A 256 5.07 -3.83 12.25
C LEU A 256 6.29 -4.35 11.48
N ASP A 257 7.47 -3.78 11.74
CA ASP A 257 8.72 -4.22 11.11
C ASP A 257 9.11 -5.64 11.53
N ALA A 258 8.91 -6.00 12.80
CA ALA A 258 9.42 -7.24 13.37
C ALA A 258 8.89 -8.52 12.67
N PHE A 259 7.67 -8.51 12.13
CA PHE A 259 7.02 -9.75 11.70
C PHE A 259 7.29 -10.24 10.28
N HIS A 260 7.96 -9.44 9.44
CA HIS A 260 8.38 -9.90 8.11
C HIS A 260 9.74 -10.59 8.11
N GLY A 261 10.45 -10.68 9.24
CA GLY A 261 11.82 -11.23 9.29
C GLY A 261 12.85 -10.39 8.53
N ILE A 262 12.43 -9.49 7.64
CA ILE A 262 13.25 -8.51 6.89
C ILE A 262 13.89 -7.53 7.88
N ALA A 263 13.17 -7.07 8.89
CA ALA A 263 13.73 -6.23 9.94
C ALA A 263 14.91 -6.87 10.68
N GLN A 264 14.76 -8.14 11.07
CA GLN A 264 15.75 -8.85 11.89
C GLN A 264 16.91 -9.42 11.05
N ASN A 265 16.67 -9.79 9.79
CA ASN A 265 17.67 -10.35 8.87
C ASN A 265 18.27 -9.33 7.90
N THR A 266 17.81 -8.07 7.95
CA THR A 266 18.24 -7.00 7.03
C THR A 266 18.62 -5.76 7.84
N SER A 267 19.52 -5.96 8.81
CA SER A 267 20.21 -4.91 9.58
C SER A 267 21.06 -3.95 8.73
N THR A 268 20.86 -3.94 7.41
CA THR A 268 21.68 -3.25 6.40
C THR A 268 20.85 -2.63 5.27
N ALA A 269 19.51 -2.76 5.26
CA ALA A 269 18.68 -2.22 4.18
C ALA A 269 18.30 -0.76 4.43
N GLY A 270 19.09 0.12 3.81
CA GLY A 270 18.96 1.56 3.94
C GLY A 270 18.05 2.27 2.95
N VAL A 271 17.52 1.56 1.95
CA VAL A 271 16.72 2.16 0.88
C VAL A 271 15.38 1.49 0.89
N GLY A 272 14.35 2.25 1.24
CA GLY A 272 13.00 1.76 1.35
C GLY A 272 12.00 2.86 1.11
N PHE A 273 11.95 3.85 1.96
CA PHE A 273 10.87 4.83 1.92
C PHE A 273 10.74 5.70 0.65
N GLU A 274 11.73 5.66 -0.23
CA GLU A 274 11.76 6.42 -1.48
C GLU A 274 10.69 5.93 -2.48
N GLY A 275 10.24 4.67 -2.39
CA GLY A 275 9.19 4.13 -3.26
C GLY A 275 7.84 4.85 -3.08
N TYR A 276 7.48 5.15 -1.83
CA TYR A 276 6.28 5.92 -1.51
C TYR A 276 6.33 7.34 -2.06
N LEU A 277 7.51 7.97 -1.96
CA LEU A 277 7.74 9.30 -2.51
C LEU A 277 7.46 9.34 -4.02
N ALA A 278 7.88 8.31 -4.77
CA ALA A 278 7.60 8.21 -6.20
C ALA A 278 6.11 8.06 -6.50
N TRP A 279 5.37 7.26 -5.72
CA TRP A 279 3.93 7.10 -5.90
C TRP A 279 3.19 8.39 -5.60
N VAL A 280 3.56 9.09 -4.52
CA VAL A 280 2.98 10.37 -4.12
C VAL A 280 3.33 11.47 -5.12
N ALA A 281 4.57 11.50 -5.63
CA ALA A 281 4.97 12.43 -6.66
C ALA A 281 4.17 12.20 -7.96
N GLY A 282 4.07 10.95 -8.39
CA GLY A 282 3.27 10.57 -9.55
C GLY A 282 1.80 10.95 -9.38
N ALA A 283 1.19 10.61 -8.24
CA ALA A 283 -0.18 10.98 -7.93
C ALA A 283 -0.37 12.50 -7.88
N GLY A 284 0.53 13.26 -7.25
CA GLY A 284 0.46 14.72 -7.21
C GLY A 284 0.44 15.37 -8.60
N ALA A 285 1.14 14.77 -9.57
CA ALA A 285 1.16 15.24 -10.96
C ALA A 285 -0.15 15.00 -11.72
N ILE A 286 -0.90 13.94 -11.43
CA ILE A 286 -2.08 13.51 -12.22
C ILE A 286 -3.40 13.48 -11.46
N ALA A 287 -3.38 13.61 -10.13
CA ALA A 287 -4.55 13.36 -9.27
C ALA A 287 -5.73 14.26 -9.63
N THR A 288 -5.48 15.54 -9.87
CA THR A 288 -6.53 16.51 -10.18
C THR A 288 -7.31 16.10 -11.43
N VAL A 289 -6.62 15.81 -12.53
CA VAL A 289 -7.25 15.41 -13.80
C VAL A 289 -7.88 14.03 -13.68
N THR A 290 -7.16 13.09 -13.05
CA THR A 290 -7.58 11.69 -12.91
C THR A 290 -8.84 11.56 -12.07
N VAL A 291 -8.90 12.23 -10.90
CA VAL A 291 -10.06 12.19 -10.00
C VAL A 291 -11.25 12.91 -10.64
N LEU A 292 -11.04 14.07 -11.27
CA LEU A 292 -12.13 14.78 -11.94
C LEU A 292 -12.72 13.94 -13.09
N ALA A 293 -11.88 13.27 -13.87
CA ALA A 293 -12.33 12.34 -14.90
C ALA A 293 -13.09 11.13 -14.31
N ALA A 294 -12.66 10.63 -13.15
CA ALA A 294 -13.28 9.50 -12.46
C ALA A 294 -14.59 9.84 -11.73
N LEU A 295 -14.85 11.13 -11.44
CA LEU A 295 -16.10 11.59 -10.83
C LEU A 295 -17.26 11.69 -11.84
N ASN A 296 -16.99 11.58 -13.14
CA ASN A 296 -18.04 11.50 -14.15
C ASN A 296 -18.87 10.22 -13.98
N ARG A 297 -20.20 10.33 -14.12
CA ARG A 297 -21.14 9.21 -13.91
C ARG A 297 -20.86 7.99 -14.80
N ASN A 298 -20.19 8.18 -15.94
CA ASN A 298 -19.84 7.12 -16.89
C ASN A 298 -18.49 6.45 -16.59
N ALA A 299 -17.81 6.78 -15.48
CA ALA A 299 -16.47 6.27 -15.16
C ALA A 299 -16.45 5.00 -14.27
N VAL A 300 -17.59 4.31 -14.12
CA VAL A 300 -17.71 3.09 -13.30
C VAL A 300 -16.68 2.03 -13.70
N ASP A 301 -16.47 1.83 -15.00
CA ASP A 301 -15.51 0.84 -15.51
C ASP A 301 -14.06 1.23 -15.23
N VAL A 302 -13.75 2.53 -15.13
CA VAL A 302 -12.43 3.03 -14.75
C VAL A 302 -12.15 2.69 -13.28
N TRP A 303 -13.12 2.90 -12.39
CA TRP A 303 -13.02 2.52 -10.98
C TRP A 303 -12.84 1.01 -10.79
N ARG A 304 -13.63 0.20 -11.49
CA ARG A 304 -13.49 -1.27 -11.46
C ARG A 304 -12.13 -1.73 -12.00
N SER A 305 -11.66 -1.14 -13.09
CA SER A 305 -10.36 -1.47 -13.68
C SER A 305 -9.19 -1.05 -12.80
N ALA A 306 -9.30 0.10 -12.12
CA ALA A 306 -8.31 0.54 -11.13
C ALA A 306 -8.30 -0.41 -9.91
N ALA A 307 -9.48 -0.78 -9.39
CA ALA A 307 -9.60 -1.77 -8.32
C ALA A 307 -8.93 -3.10 -8.68
N ARG A 308 -9.10 -3.57 -9.92
CA ARG A 308 -8.43 -4.78 -10.42
C ARG A 308 -6.90 -4.66 -10.43
N LYS A 309 -6.35 -3.50 -10.77
CA LYS A 309 -4.89 -3.28 -10.67
C LYS A 309 -4.42 -3.37 -9.22
N CYS A 310 -5.15 -2.77 -8.29
CA CYS A 310 -4.86 -2.86 -6.86
C CYS A 310 -4.96 -4.31 -6.34
N LEU A 311 -5.92 -5.11 -6.81
CA LEU A 311 -6.02 -6.53 -6.47
C LEU A 311 -4.79 -7.33 -6.92
N VAL A 312 -4.24 -7.05 -8.11
CA VAL A 312 -2.99 -7.69 -8.57
C VAL A 312 -1.84 -7.35 -7.63
N LEU A 313 -1.72 -6.08 -7.20
CA LEU A 313 -0.69 -5.65 -6.26
C LEU A 313 -0.81 -6.38 -4.92
N ILE A 314 -2.02 -6.48 -4.37
CA ILE A 314 -2.30 -7.22 -3.13
C ILE A 314 -1.96 -8.71 -3.29
N ALA A 315 -2.38 -9.33 -4.40
CA ALA A 315 -2.12 -10.74 -4.67
C ALA A 315 -0.62 -11.05 -4.77
N VAL A 316 0.13 -10.23 -5.51
CA VAL A 316 1.58 -10.39 -5.66
C VAL A 316 2.29 -10.20 -4.32
N TRP A 317 1.90 -9.20 -3.55
CA TRP A 317 2.52 -8.93 -2.26
C TRP A 317 2.24 -10.03 -1.23
N CYS A 318 0.97 -10.41 -1.09
CA CYS A 318 0.57 -11.45 -0.14
C CYS A 318 1.15 -12.80 -0.57
N GLY A 319 1.08 -13.15 -1.86
CA GLY A 319 1.68 -14.38 -2.38
C GLY A 319 3.19 -14.42 -2.20
N GLY A 320 3.89 -13.31 -2.48
CA GLY A 320 5.33 -13.18 -2.23
C GLY A 320 5.67 -13.32 -0.75
N SER A 321 4.90 -12.69 0.14
CA SER A 321 5.07 -12.81 1.60
C SER A 321 4.87 -14.26 2.07
N ALA A 322 3.89 -15.00 1.52
CA ALA A 322 3.70 -16.42 1.82
C ALA A 322 4.94 -17.26 1.41
N VAL A 323 5.50 -17.00 0.23
CA VAL A 323 6.73 -17.66 -0.24
C VAL A 323 7.89 -17.37 0.70
N LEU A 324 8.08 -16.12 1.13
CA LEU A 324 9.15 -15.76 2.07
C LEU A 324 9.00 -16.47 3.42
N ARG A 325 7.77 -16.69 3.90
CA ARG A 325 7.54 -17.46 5.13
C ARG A 325 7.87 -18.94 5.00
N ILE A 326 7.64 -19.52 3.82
CA ILE A 326 8.11 -20.89 3.52
C ILE A 326 9.64 -20.92 3.57
N VAL A 327 10.31 -19.93 2.98
CA VAL A 327 11.77 -19.82 3.00
C VAL A 327 12.30 -19.65 4.42
N ASP A 328 11.64 -18.86 5.27
CA ASP A 328 12.03 -18.68 6.67
C ASP A 328 11.89 -19.98 7.48
N LEU A 329 10.82 -20.75 7.25
CA LEU A 329 10.64 -22.08 7.86
C LEU A 329 11.74 -23.04 7.40
N MET A 330 12.07 -23.04 6.11
CA MET A 330 13.18 -23.82 5.56
C MET A 330 14.52 -23.40 6.17
N LEU A 331 14.79 -22.09 6.27
CA LEU A 331 16.01 -21.55 6.86
C LEU A 331 16.14 -21.93 8.34
N ALA A 332 15.06 -21.78 9.11
CA ALA A 332 15.02 -22.18 10.51
C ALA A 332 15.31 -23.68 10.68
N SER A 333 14.75 -24.53 9.80
CA SER A 333 15.03 -25.96 9.81
C SER A 333 16.47 -26.30 9.41
N ALA A 334 17.01 -25.65 8.38
CA ALA A 334 18.36 -25.89 7.86
C ALA A 334 19.46 -25.41 8.82
N LEU A 335 19.19 -24.33 9.57
CA LEU A 335 20.10 -23.75 10.56
C LEU A 335 19.86 -24.30 11.97
N ALA A 336 18.93 -25.25 12.15
CA ALA A 336 18.52 -25.79 13.45
C ALA A 336 18.19 -24.69 14.48
N LEU A 337 17.57 -23.60 14.02
CA LEU A 337 17.24 -22.46 14.88
C LEU A 337 16.04 -22.80 15.78
N PRO A 338 16.08 -22.38 17.06
CA PRO A 338 14.95 -22.51 17.97
C PRO A 338 13.86 -21.47 17.60
N SER A 339 13.13 -21.73 16.52
CA SER A 339 12.00 -20.91 16.10
C SER A 339 10.69 -21.68 16.34
N PRO A 340 9.72 -21.13 17.10
CA PRO A 340 8.39 -21.72 17.19
C PRO A 340 7.68 -21.55 15.84
N PRO A 341 7.43 -22.62 15.05
CA PRO A 341 6.93 -22.50 13.67
C PRO A 341 5.51 -21.91 13.59
N TYR A 342 4.81 -21.80 14.71
CA TYR A 342 3.41 -21.38 14.79
C TYR A 342 3.15 -19.97 14.23
N TYR A 343 4.02 -18.99 14.50
CA TYR A 343 3.81 -17.62 14.00
C TYR A 343 3.97 -17.56 12.48
N ALA A 344 5.02 -18.19 11.93
CA ALA A 344 5.30 -18.19 10.50
C ALA A 344 4.21 -18.94 9.71
N THR A 345 3.74 -20.08 10.21
CA THR A 345 2.66 -20.86 9.57
C THR A 345 1.31 -20.17 9.63
N THR A 346 0.94 -19.58 10.78
CA THR A 346 -0.31 -18.82 10.93
C THR A 346 -0.34 -17.64 9.97
N LEU A 347 0.73 -16.85 9.95
CA LEU A 347 0.83 -15.70 9.08
C LEU A 347 0.85 -16.14 7.60
N MET A 348 1.58 -17.19 7.24
CA MET A 348 1.57 -17.77 5.89
C MET A 348 0.15 -18.12 5.41
N ALA A 349 -0.70 -18.65 6.30
CA ALA A 349 -2.09 -18.94 5.97
C ALA A 349 -2.89 -17.67 5.64
N PHE A 350 -2.76 -16.61 6.45
CA PHE A 350 -3.40 -15.32 6.15
C PHE A 350 -2.97 -14.77 4.79
N ASP A 351 -1.69 -14.85 4.47
CA ASP A 351 -1.13 -14.38 3.20
C ASP A 351 -1.66 -15.15 2.00
N LEU A 352 -1.65 -16.48 2.10
CA LEU A 352 -2.10 -17.34 1.02
C LEU A 352 -3.59 -17.13 0.77
N VAL A 353 -4.40 -17.06 1.82
CA VAL A 353 -5.84 -16.82 1.70
C VAL A 353 -6.11 -15.42 1.13
N ALA A 354 -5.41 -14.38 1.60
CA ALA A 354 -5.55 -13.02 1.05
C ALA A 354 -5.15 -12.98 -0.43
N ALA A 355 -4.07 -13.65 -0.83
CA ALA A 355 -3.64 -13.73 -2.22
C ALA A 355 -4.68 -14.45 -3.10
N VAL A 356 -5.19 -15.59 -2.64
CA VAL A 356 -6.22 -16.38 -3.34
C VAL A 356 -7.52 -15.57 -3.50
N VAL A 357 -7.98 -14.91 -2.43
CA VAL A 357 -9.18 -14.05 -2.48
C VAL A 357 -8.97 -12.88 -3.45
N ALA A 358 -7.79 -12.24 -3.42
CA ALA A 358 -7.48 -11.15 -4.34
C ALA A 358 -7.46 -11.60 -5.82
N VAL A 359 -6.87 -12.77 -6.11
CA VAL A 359 -6.89 -13.37 -7.46
C VAL A 359 -8.31 -13.72 -7.87
N TRP A 360 -9.09 -14.34 -6.98
CA TRP A 360 -10.48 -14.68 -7.26
C TRP A 360 -11.31 -13.43 -7.58
N LEU A 361 -11.17 -12.35 -6.79
CA LEU A 361 -11.82 -11.06 -7.07
C LEU A 361 -11.36 -10.46 -8.40
N PHE A 362 -10.06 -10.56 -8.73
CA PHE A 362 -9.51 -10.03 -9.98
C PHE A 362 -10.12 -10.73 -11.21
N LEU A 363 -10.31 -12.05 -11.13
CA LEU A 363 -10.90 -12.87 -12.19
C LEU A 363 -12.41 -12.65 -12.33
N ASN A 364 -13.12 -12.44 -11.21
CA ASN A 364 -14.59 -12.38 -11.19
C ASN A 364 -15.17 -10.96 -11.30
N SER A 365 -14.35 -9.91 -11.17
CA SER A 365 -14.81 -8.51 -11.17
C SER A 365 -15.03 -7.89 -12.56
N SER A 366 -14.61 -8.55 -13.65
CA SER A 366 -14.74 -8.02 -15.02
C SER A 366 -15.98 -8.50 -15.77
N GLY A 367 -16.75 -9.45 -15.22
CA GLY A 367 -17.92 -10.05 -15.89
C GLY A 367 -19.16 -10.09 -15.01
N LYS A 368 -20.26 -10.62 -15.57
CA LYS A 368 -21.50 -10.90 -14.82
C LYS A 368 -21.47 -12.25 -14.09
N ALA A 369 -20.31 -12.89 -14.02
CA ALA A 369 -20.14 -14.26 -13.54
C ALA A 369 -20.42 -14.40 -12.03
N ALA A 370 -20.04 -13.42 -11.23
CA ALA A 370 -20.27 -13.44 -9.78
C ALA A 370 -21.38 -12.46 -9.37
N PRO A 371 -22.27 -12.84 -8.44
CA PRO A 371 -23.24 -11.91 -7.84
C PRO A 371 -22.55 -10.72 -7.18
N ARG A 372 -23.12 -9.52 -7.33
CA ARG A 372 -22.55 -8.28 -6.77
C ARG A 372 -22.34 -8.34 -5.26
N MET A 373 -23.30 -8.92 -4.53
CA MET A 373 -23.20 -9.12 -3.09
C MET A 373 -22.00 -9.98 -2.71
N LEU A 374 -21.71 -11.03 -3.49
CA LEU A 374 -20.55 -11.88 -3.28
C LEU A 374 -19.24 -11.12 -3.53
N LEU A 375 -19.19 -10.25 -4.54
CA LEU A 375 -18.03 -9.38 -4.77
C LEU A 375 -17.82 -8.41 -3.60
N SER A 376 -18.86 -7.72 -3.14
CA SER A 376 -18.77 -6.80 -1.99
C SER A 376 -18.32 -7.51 -0.72
N ILE A 377 -18.86 -8.69 -0.43
CA ILE A 377 -18.42 -9.54 0.69
C ILE A 377 -16.95 -9.92 0.50
N GLY A 378 -16.54 -10.34 -0.70
CA GLY A 378 -15.17 -10.72 -0.99
C GLY A 378 -14.17 -9.57 -0.76
N TYR A 379 -14.50 -8.34 -1.19
CA TYR A 379 -13.68 -7.15 -0.87
C TYR A 379 -13.62 -6.88 0.65
N GLY A 380 -14.74 -7.05 1.36
CA GLY A 380 -14.78 -6.93 2.82
C GLY A 380 -13.92 -7.98 3.53
N VAL A 381 -14.00 -9.24 3.10
CA VAL A 381 -13.17 -10.34 3.60
C VAL A 381 -11.69 -10.06 3.34
N LEU A 382 -11.33 -9.59 2.14
CA LEU A 382 -9.94 -9.23 1.82
C LEU A 382 -9.42 -8.13 2.75
N PHE A 383 -10.23 -7.09 3.00
CA PHE A 383 -9.87 -6.03 3.93
C PHE A 383 -9.67 -6.57 5.36
N VAL A 384 -10.60 -7.38 5.86
CA VAL A 384 -10.49 -7.99 7.21
C VAL A 384 -9.24 -8.87 7.30
N LEU A 385 -8.95 -9.68 6.27
CA LEU A 385 -7.75 -10.51 6.24
C LEU A 385 -6.46 -9.67 6.28
N ALA A 386 -6.40 -8.54 5.56
CA ALA A 386 -5.26 -7.64 5.59
C ALA A 386 -5.03 -7.05 6.99
N VAL A 387 -6.11 -6.60 7.66
CA VAL A 387 -6.04 -6.08 9.03
C VAL A 387 -5.65 -7.16 10.03
N CYS A 388 -6.29 -8.33 9.96
CA CYS A 388 -5.98 -9.47 10.83
C CYS A 388 -4.52 -9.92 10.67
N ARG A 389 -4.01 -9.98 9.43
CA ARG A 389 -2.59 -10.29 9.15
C ARG A 389 -1.66 -9.35 9.92
N VAL A 390 -1.92 -8.04 9.88
CA VAL A 390 -1.11 -7.03 10.59
C VAL A 390 -1.18 -7.21 12.10
N ILE A 391 -2.40 -7.35 12.65
CA ILE A 391 -2.61 -7.52 14.10
C ILE A 391 -1.96 -8.81 14.61
N VAL A 392 -2.16 -9.92 13.92
CA VAL A 392 -1.58 -11.23 14.25
C VAL A 392 -0.06 -11.19 14.12
N GLY A 393 0.46 -10.48 13.11
CA GLY A 393 1.90 -10.28 12.93
C GLY A 393 2.54 -9.59 14.12
N VAL A 394 1.95 -8.46 14.52
CA VAL A 394 2.35 -7.71 15.73
C VAL A 394 2.27 -8.56 16.99
N ALA A 395 1.21 -9.37 17.13
CA ALA A 395 0.94 -10.13 18.35
C ALA A 395 1.84 -11.37 18.51
N LEU A 396 2.07 -12.12 17.43
CA LEU A 396 2.70 -13.45 17.49
C LEU A 396 4.22 -13.43 17.35
N VAL A 397 4.82 -12.38 16.79
CA VAL A 397 6.25 -12.43 16.47
C VAL A 397 7.15 -12.25 17.70
N PRO A 398 8.13 -13.15 17.91
CA PRO A 398 9.10 -13.04 18.98
C PRO A 398 9.89 -11.73 18.90
N ARG A 399 9.92 -10.97 19.99
CA ARG A 399 10.66 -9.71 20.07
C ARG A 399 12.03 -9.99 20.66
N VAL A 400 13.05 -9.87 19.82
CA VAL A 400 14.44 -9.84 20.28
C VAL A 400 14.78 -8.38 20.59
N PRO A 401 15.29 -8.06 21.80
CA PRO A 401 15.80 -6.74 22.08
C PRO A 401 16.89 -6.37 21.07
N PRO A 402 16.97 -5.11 20.63
CA PRO A 402 18.03 -4.69 19.72
C PRO A 402 19.40 -4.95 20.35
N LEU A 403 20.36 -5.38 19.52
CA LEU A 403 21.75 -5.65 19.93
C LEU A 403 22.42 -4.42 20.58
N ASN A 404 21.97 -3.22 20.20
CA ASN A 404 22.37 -1.98 20.82
C ASN A 404 21.12 -1.15 21.19
N PRO A 405 20.72 -1.12 22.49
CA PRO A 405 19.61 -0.30 22.96
C PRO A 405 19.80 1.20 22.70
N ASP A 406 21.04 1.68 22.67
CA ASP A 406 21.37 3.10 22.42
C ASP A 406 21.19 3.48 20.94
N ALA A 407 21.03 2.50 20.04
CA ALA A 407 20.76 2.72 18.62
C ALA A 407 19.26 2.75 18.28
N ILE A 408 18.37 2.64 19.28
CA ILE A 408 16.94 2.75 19.07
C ILE A 408 16.61 4.17 18.62
N THR A 409 16.02 4.30 17.44
CA THR A 409 15.57 5.60 16.95
C THR A 409 14.33 6.04 17.75
N GLU A 410 14.31 7.30 18.19
CA GLU A 410 13.12 7.92 18.81
C GLU A 410 11.90 7.89 17.87
N VAL A 411 12.15 7.73 16.57
CA VAL A 411 11.18 7.87 15.49
C VAL A 411 10.37 6.59 15.33
N TYR A 412 11.02 5.44 15.22
CA TYR A 412 10.32 4.17 14.97
C TYR A 412 10.33 3.23 16.17
N GLY A 413 10.98 3.64 17.25
CA GLY A 413 11.15 2.84 18.45
C GLY A 413 11.96 1.57 18.18
N ASN A 414 12.70 1.50 17.08
CA ASN A 414 13.53 0.36 16.67
C ASN A 414 14.90 0.81 16.12
N THR A 415 15.77 -0.16 15.90
CA THR A 415 17.10 0.02 15.28
C THR A 415 17.06 -0.15 13.76
N LEU A 416 15.92 0.14 13.12
CA LEU A 416 15.74 -0.06 11.68
C LEU A 416 15.10 1.18 11.07
N GLY A 417 15.53 1.56 9.87
CA GLY A 417 14.77 2.54 9.09
C GLY A 417 13.51 1.81 8.67
N GLN A 418 12.32 2.30 9.06
CA GLN A 418 11.07 1.57 8.81
C GLN A 418 11.03 1.13 7.34
N GLN A 419 11.00 -0.19 7.13
CA GLN A 419 11.23 -0.72 5.79
C GLN A 419 9.97 -0.51 4.96
N ILE A 420 10.08 -0.42 3.62
CA ILE A 420 8.89 -0.33 2.73
C ILE A 420 7.86 -1.36 3.17
N THR A 421 8.34 -2.56 3.44
CA THR A 421 7.56 -3.76 3.65
C THR A 421 6.56 -3.66 4.79
N SER A 422 6.91 -3.01 5.90
CA SER A 422 6.02 -2.87 7.06
C SER A 422 4.94 -1.82 6.86
N THR A 423 5.32 -0.66 6.32
CA THR A 423 4.37 0.41 5.99
C THR A 423 3.43 -0.04 4.87
N PHE A 424 3.90 -0.93 4.00
CA PHE A 424 3.14 -1.35 2.84
C PHE A 424 1.94 -2.21 3.25
N ASP A 425 2.08 -3.07 4.26
CA ASP A 425 0.94 -3.84 4.78
C ASP A 425 -0.17 -2.94 5.34
N VAL A 426 0.20 -1.84 6.02
CA VAL A 426 -0.77 -0.83 6.47
C VAL A 426 -1.38 -0.09 5.27
N ALA A 427 -0.57 0.25 4.26
CA ALA A 427 -1.08 0.84 3.02
C ALA A 427 -2.05 -0.10 2.31
N LEU A 428 -1.82 -1.42 2.30
CA LEU A 428 -2.75 -2.40 1.75
C LEU A 428 -4.05 -2.49 2.56
N CYS A 429 -4.00 -2.31 3.88
CA CYS A 429 -5.21 -2.21 4.71
C CYS A 429 -6.06 -1.00 4.31
N VAL A 430 -5.44 0.19 4.20
CA VAL A 430 -6.13 1.42 3.77
C VAL A 430 -6.65 1.28 2.34
N LEU A 431 -5.86 0.68 1.44
CA LEU A 431 -6.27 0.38 0.08
C LEU A 431 -7.45 -0.59 0.07
N GLY A 432 -7.47 -1.59 0.96
CA GLY A 432 -8.60 -2.51 1.16
C GLY A 432 -9.90 -1.77 1.49
N VAL A 433 -9.86 -0.78 2.39
CA VAL A 433 -11.03 0.09 2.66
C VAL A 433 -11.48 0.80 1.39
N ALA A 434 -10.54 1.39 0.63
CA ALA A 434 -10.88 2.06 -0.62
C ALA A 434 -11.53 1.11 -1.63
N LEU A 435 -11.06 -0.14 -1.74
CA LEU A 435 -11.66 -1.16 -2.60
C LEU A 435 -13.07 -1.55 -2.16
N VAL A 436 -13.33 -1.66 -0.85
CA VAL A 436 -14.69 -1.88 -0.31
C VAL A 436 -15.62 -0.73 -0.70
N VAL A 437 -15.16 0.52 -0.54
CA VAL A 437 -15.93 1.71 -0.92
C VAL A 437 -16.23 1.70 -2.43
N ILE A 438 -15.24 1.40 -3.27
CA ILE A 438 -15.41 1.29 -4.72
C ILE A 438 -16.44 0.20 -5.06
N ALA A 439 -16.34 -0.97 -4.44
CA ALA A 439 -17.30 -2.06 -4.66
C ALA A 439 -18.73 -1.64 -4.30
N PHE A 440 -18.91 -0.92 -3.19
CA PHE A 440 -20.21 -0.42 -2.76
C PHE A 440 -20.77 0.63 -3.74
N VAL A 441 -20.00 1.68 -4.05
CA VAL A 441 -20.44 2.79 -4.92
C VAL A 441 -20.71 2.32 -6.35
N THR A 442 -19.86 1.46 -6.91
CA THR A 442 -20.06 0.94 -8.26
C THR A 442 -21.21 -0.09 -8.36
N SER A 443 -21.67 -0.64 -7.23
CA SER A 443 -22.84 -1.53 -7.19
C SER A 443 -24.18 -0.78 -7.18
N THR A 444 -24.21 0.41 -6.57
CA THR A 444 -25.42 1.24 -6.48
C THR A 444 -25.67 2.03 -7.77
N ALA A 445 -24.60 2.48 -8.45
CA ALA A 445 -24.70 3.19 -9.72
C ALA A 445 -25.42 2.39 -10.82
N ASP A 446 -25.13 1.08 -10.92
CA ASP A 446 -25.80 0.18 -11.87
C ASP A 446 -27.29 -0.06 -11.54
N ARG A 447 -27.74 0.23 -10.31
CA ARG A 447 -29.15 0.05 -9.91
C ARG A 447 -30.02 1.20 -10.41
N SER A 448 -29.45 2.40 -10.56
CA SER A 448 -30.17 3.61 -10.97
C SER A 448 -30.49 3.65 -12.47
N THR A 449 -29.77 2.89 -13.30
CA THR A 449 -29.98 2.85 -14.77
C THR A 449 -30.91 1.74 -15.23
N GLY A 450 -31.34 0.85 -14.32
CA GLY A 450 -32.17 -0.32 -14.63
C GLY A 450 -33.68 -0.17 -14.40
N THR A 451 -34.20 1.03 -14.12
CA THR A 451 -35.61 1.23 -13.74
C THR A 451 -36.30 2.34 -14.53
N THR A 452 -36.13 2.31 -15.85
CA THR A 452 -37.04 2.99 -16.77
C THR A 452 -37.53 2.00 -17.81
N VAL A 453 -38.35 1.04 -17.36
CA VAL A 453 -39.28 0.37 -18.27
C VAL A 453 -40.32 1.44 -18.60
N ALA A 454 -40.19 2.04 -19.78
CA ALA A 454 -41.25 2.88 -20.32
C ALA A 454 -42.55 2.07 -20.32
N PRO A 455 -43.69 2.61 -19.86
CA PRO A 455 -44.97 1.96 -20.05
C PRO A 455 -45.13 1.69 -21.54
N LYS A 456 -45.39 0.44 -21.89
CA LYS A 456 -45.77 0.08 -23.26
C LYS A 456 -47.10 0.78 -23.51
N ASP A 457 -47.10 1.90 -24.23
CA ASP A 457 -48.32 2.53 -24.71
C ASP A 457 -49.10 1.47 -25.51
N THR A 458 -50.24 1.07 -24.95
CA THR A 458 -51.25 0.28 -25.64
C THR A 458 -51.79 1.11 -26.78
N ALA A 459 -51.29 0.86 -27.99
CA ALA A 459 -51.89 1.34 -29.23
C ALA A 459 -53.29 0.71 -29.38
N PRO A 460 -54.30 1.45 -29.89
CA PRO A 460 -55.64 0.92 -30.09
C PRO A 460 -55.66 -0.16 -31.17
N GLU A 461 -56.41 -1.20 -30.88
CA GLU A 461 -56.71 -2.36 -31.72
C GLU A 461 -57.52 -1.95 -32.97
N PRO A 462 -57.07 -2.28 -34.20
CA PRO A 462 -57.90 -2.13 -35.38
C PRO A 462 -58.85 -3.31 -35.56
N GLU A 463 -60.10 -2.94 -35.80
CA GLU A 463 -61.30 -3.71 -36.03
C GLU A 463 -61.23 -4.64 -37.27
N SER A 464 -61.42 -5.93 -37.01
CA SER A 464 -62.04 -7.04 -37.79
C SER A 464 -62.13 -7.03 -39.34
N ALA A 465 -61.64 -8.12 -39.98
CA ALA A 465 -62.37 -9.02 -40.92
C ALA A 465 -61.44 -10.19 -41.40
N PRO A 466 -61.92 -11.30 -42.01
CA PRO A 466 -62.38 -12.51 -41.33
C PRO A 466 -61.61 -13.82 -41.69
N THR A 467 -61.67 -14.76 -40.75
CA THR A 467 -61.80 -16.24 -40.84
C THR A 467 -61.18 -17.04 -42.01
N THR A 468 -60.28 -17.96 -41.65
CA THR A 468 -60.30 -19.34 -42.19
C THR A 468 -60.16 -20.36 -41.06
N THR A 469 -61.21 -21.16 -40.88
CA THR A 469 -61.33 -22.28 -39.92
C THR A 469 -60.69 -23.54 -40.47
N ILE A 470 -59.87 -24.26 -39.68
CA ILE A 470 -59.79 -25.73 -39.74
C ILE A 470 -59.69 -26.28 -38.31
N THR A 471 -60.51 -27.29 -38.04
CA THR A 471 -60.89 -27.86 -36.74
C THR A 471 -60.09 -29.13 -36.42
N THR A 472 -60.11 -29.49 -35.12
CA THR A 472 -59.93 -30.83 -34.49
C THR A 472 -58.49 -31.30 -34.17
N TYR A 473 -58.14 -31.97 -33.07
CA TYR A 473 -58.90 -32.77 -32.08
C TYR A 473 -58.42 -32.60 -30.62
N SER A 474 -59.37 -32.88 -29.73
CA SER A 474 -59.36 -33.00 -28.27
C SER A 474 -58.63 -34.25 -27.73
N TRP A 475 -57.97 -34.14 -26.58
CA TRP A 475 -58.08 -35.13 -25.48
C TRP A 475 -57.67 -34.54 -24.11
N ALA A 476 -58.50 -34.76 -23.11
CA ALA A 476 -58.26 -34.65 -21.67
C ALA A 476 -58.97 -35.86 -20.99
N PRO A 477 -58.86 -36.09 -19.67
CA PRO A 477 -57.71 -36.31 -18.77
C PRO A 477 -57.78 -37.75 -18.18
N PRO A 478 -57.20 -38.09 -17.00
CA PRO A 478 -57.98 -37.98 -15.75
C PRO A 478 -57.18 -37.64 -14.47
N VAL A 479 -57.94 -37.48 -13.38
CA VAL A 479 -57.65 -36.81 -12.09
C VAL A 479 -57.59 -37.81 -10.91
N GLU A 480 -56.67 -37.56 -9.96
CA GLU A 480 -56.66 -37.85 -8.49
C GLU A 480 -56.59 -39.31 -7.93
N PRO A 481 -56.12 -39.54 -6.67
CA PRO A 481 -56.46 -38.78 -5.45
C PRO A 481 -55.34 -38.42 -4.44
N ALA A 482 -55.69 -37.41 -3.62
CA ALA A 482 -55.01 -36.93 -2.43
C ALA A 482 -55.18 -37.87 -1.23
N VAL A 483 -54.14 -37.93 -0.37
CA VAL A 483 -54.26 -38.43 1.01
C VAL A 483 -53.49 -37.48 1.96
N SER A 484 -54.21 -37.09 3.01
CA SER A 484 -53.82 -36.23 4.13
C SER A 484 -52.97 -36.98 5.17
N GLN A 485 -52.01 -36.31 5.82
CA GLN A 485 -51.75 -36.39 7.28
C GLN A 485 -50.64 -35.42 7.74
N ALA A 486 -50.87 -34.78 8.90
CA ALA A 486 -49.98 -33.84 9.59
C ALA A 486 -49.10 -34.56 10.66
N PRO A 487 -48.27 -33.86 11.46
CA PRO A 487 -46.80 -33.98 11.49
C PRO A 487 -46.24 -34.71 12.73
N PRO A 488 -44.90 -34.88 12.83
CA PRO A 488 -44.27 -34.88 14.14
C PRO A 488 -43.14 -33.85 14.29
N THR A 489 -43.28 -33.09 15.37
CA THR A 489 -42.25 -32.36 16.11
C THR A 489 -41.12 -33.29 16.54
N ILE A 490 -39.85 -32.89 16.33
CA ILE A 490 -38.68 -33.52 16.96
C ILE A 490 -37.92 -32.47 17.77
N ALA A 491 -37.67 -32.84 19.02
CA ALA A 491 -37.10 -32.05 20.10
C ALA A 491 -35.61 -31.71 19.89
N ILE A 492 -35.25 -30.51 20.33
CA ILE A 492 -33.88 -30.01 20.46
C ILE A 492 -33.27 -30.57 21.75
N PRO A 493 -32.13 -31.28 21.73
CA PRO A 493 -31.34 -31.52 22.92
C PRO A 493 -30.56 -30.24 23.27
N ARG A 494 -30.89 -29.67 24.43
CA ARG A 494 -30.15 -28.58 25.06
C ARG A 494 -28.77 -29.11 25.49
N ALA A 495 -27.72 -28.71 24.79
CA ALA A 495 -26.35 -28.93 25.24
C ALA A 495 -25.98 -27.86 26.29
N GLN A 496 -25.40 -28.36 27.37
CA GLN A 496 -25.00 -27.68 28.59
C GLN A 496 -24.11 -26.46 28.33
N GLU A 497 -24.46 -25.35 28.98
CA GLU A 497 -23.66 -24.14 29.08
C GLU A 497 -22.36 -24.44 29.86
N ALA A 498 -21.25 -24.56 29.14
CA ALA A 498 -19.92 -24.63 29.72
C ALA A 498 -19.38 -23.21 29.87
N ALA A 499 -19.03 -22.85 31.11
CA ALA A 499 -18.44 -21.57 31.50
C ALA A 499 -17.22 -21.19 30.62
N PRO A 500 -16.94 -19.88 30.41
CA PRO A 500 -15.82 -19.46 29.58
C PRO A 500 -14.50 -19.86 30.24
N ALA A 501 -13.82 -20.85 29.65
CA ALA A 501 -12.44 -21.15 29.98
C ALA A 501 -11.57 -19.96 29.57
N THR A 502 -11.13 -19.18 30.55
CA THR A 502 -10.10 -18.17 30.35
C THR A 502 -8.79 -18.89 30.07
N ALA A 503 -8.37 -18.96 28.80
CA ALA A 503 -7.07 -19.50 28.44
C ALA A 503 -5.98 -18.54 28.95
N LYS A 504 -5.46 -18.80 30.16
CA LYS A 504 -4.20 -18.22 30.62
C LYS A 504 -3.08 -18.90 29.84
N ILE A 505 -2.45 -18.15 28.94
CA ILE A 505 -1.19 -18.54 28.31
C ILE A 505 -0.14 -18.66 29.42
N PHE A 506 0.38 -19.87 29.59
CA PHE A 506 1.46 -20.15 30.54
C PHE A 506 2.74 -19.44 30.06
N ARG A 507 3.20 -18.44 30.83
CA ARG A 507 4.57 -17.93 30.73
C ARG A 507 5.43 -18.78 31.67
N PRO A 508 6.45 -19.51 31.19
CA PRO A 508 7.48 -19.98 32.09
C PRO A 508 8.28 -18.76 32.58
N ASP A 509 8.45 -18.61 33.89
CA ASP A 509 9.41 -17.66 34.44
C ASP A 509 10.82 -18.00 33.94
N PRO A 510 11.66 -16.99 33.64
CA PRO A 510 13.01 -17.26 33.17
C PRO A 510 13.84 -17.90 34.30
N PRO A 511 14.54 -19.02 34.05
CA PRO A 511 15.49 -19.54 35.02
C PRO A 511 16.63 -18.52 35.24
N PRO A 512 17.15 -18.39 36.47
CA PRO A 512 18.22 -17.45 36.78
C PRO A 512 19.50 -17.89 36.06
N GLY A 513 19.98 -17.05 35.13
CA GLY A 513 21.16 -17.35 34.31
C GLY A 513 21.11 -16.76 32.90
N THR A 514 20.54 -15.57 32.72
CA THR A 514 20.44 -14.86 31.43
C THR A 514 21.74 -14.13 31.07
N ASP A 515 22.86 -14.83 31.08
CA ASP A 515 24.15 -14.25 30.65
C ASP A 515 24.78 -15.04 29.49
N ARG A 516 24.34 -16.28 29.24
CA ARG A 516 24.92 -17.12 28.20
C ARG A 516 24.47 -16.69 26.78
N VAL A 517 23.22 -16.25 26.63
CA VAL A 517 22.67 -15.81 25.34
C VAL A 517 23.22 -14.43 24.97
N ALA A 518 23.26 -13.50 25.92
CA ALA A 518 23.89 -12.19 25.75
C ALA A 518 25.40 -12.31 25.42
N LYS A 519 26.10 -13.24 26.08
CA LYS A 519 27.52 -13.52 25.81
C LYS A 519 27.77 -14.18 24.45
N VAL A 520 26.92 -15.10 24.01
CA VAL A 520 27.02 -15.73 22.67
C VAL A 520 26.71 -14.73 21.55
N LEU A 521 25.73 -13.84 21.75
CA LEU A 521 25.45 -12.76 20.79
C LEU A 521 26.57 -11.71 20.76
N ALA A 522 27.11 -11.32 21.92
CA ALA A 522 28.26 -10.41 21.99
C ALA A 522 29.53 -11.00 21.35
N GLU A 523 29.83 -12.28 21.58
CA GLU A 523 30.96 -12.97 20.93
C GLU A 523 30.75 -13.16 19.42
N SER A 524 29.52 -13.44 18.99
CA SER A 524 29.17 -13.49 17.56
C SER A 524 29.39 -12.12 16.90
N THR A 525 28.94 -11.03 17.54
CA THR A 525 29.08 -9.67 17.00
C THR A 525 30.54 -9.20 16.94
N GLN A 526 31.37 -9.53 17.93
CA GLN A 526 32.81 -9.25 17.87
C GLN A 526 33.51 -10.03 16.75
N ARG A 527 33.10 -11.27 16.48
CA ARG A 527 33.70 -12.13 15.44
C ARG A 527 33.26 -11.74 14.03
N PHE A 528 32.03 -11.28 13.85
CA PHE A 528 31.56 -10.69 12.59
C PHE A 528 32.22 -9.34 12.27
N ALA A 529 32.52 -8.52 13.29
CA ALA A 529 33.28 -7.28 13.11
C ALA A 529 34.77 -7.52 12.79
N ALA A 530 35.33 -8.67 13.19
CA ALA A 530 36.73 -9.03 12.99
C ALA A 530 37.01 -9.89 11.73
N GLY A 531 36.00 -10.23 10.94
CA GLY A 531 36.18 -10.98 9.68
C GLY A 531 36.72 -12.41 9.84
N THR A 532 36.58 -13.02 11.03
CA THR A 532 37.03 -14.40 11.28
C THR A 532 35.81 -15.30 11.54
N THR A 533 35.49 -16.16 10.58
CA THR A 533 34.59 -17.30 10.79
C THR A 533 35.36 -18.46 11.42
N TYR A 534 34.67 -19.28 12.22
CA TYR A 534 35.18 -20.42 12.97
C TYR A 534 36.33 -21.18 12.27
N GLY A 535 37.50 -21.13 12.90
CA GLY A 535 38.64 -22.00 12.62
C GLY A 535 39.41 -22.14 13.91
N GLY A 536 39.32 -23.31 14.55
CA GLY A 536 39.99 -23.57 15.83
C GLY A 536 39.35 -24.73 16.57
N GLY A 537 39.37 -25.92 15.97
CA GLY A 537 39.27 -27.18 16.71
C GLY A 537 40.65 -27.56 17.23
N ASP A 538 40.69 -27.93 18.51
CA ASP A 538 41.86 -28.31 19.29
C ASP A 538 42.81 -29.28 18.60
N THR A 539 44.10 -28.94 18.61
CA THR A 539 45.18 -29.93 18.58
C THR A 539 46.15 -29.67 19.71
N GLU A 540 46.41 -30.73 20.49
CA GLU A 540 47.49 -30.96 21.45
C GLU A 540 47.25 -30.61 22.94
N ARG A 541 46.72 -31.61 23.67
CA ARG A 541 47.42 -32.21 24.83
C ARG A 541 47.10 -33.72 24.95
N HIS A 542 47.90 -34.55 24.28
CA HIS A 542 48.69 -35.61 24.91
C HIS A 542 49.84 -36.00 23.98
#